data_AF-A0A085YZD1-F1
#
_entry.id   AF-A0A085YZD1-F1
#
_cell.length_a   1.000
_cell.length_b   1.000
_cell.length_c   1.000
_cell.angle_alpha   90.00
_cell.angle_beta   90.00
_cell.angle_gamma   90.00
#
_symmetry.space_group_name_H-M   'P 1'
#
loop_
_entity.id
_entity.type
_entity.pdbx_description
1 polymer ?
#
loop_
_entity_poly.entity_id
_entity_poly.type
_entity_poly.pdbx_seq_one_letter_code
_entity_poly.pdbx_strand_id
1 'polypeptide(L)' 'MTEQKIKKPAKSCYDHLGGKLGALLMEKFIEKGWIAKESSGDKYFFITDKGQQEFSNQKNYK' A
#
# COMPACT_ATOMS: atom_id res chain seq x y z
N MET A 1 8.97 -25.06 13.82
CA MET A 1 9.69 -23.78 13.62
C MET A 1 8.66 -22.72 13.28
N THR A 2 8.20 -21.94 14.26
CA THR A 2 7.18 -20.90 14.03
C THR A 2 7.89 -19.57 13.80
N GLU A 3 7.90 -19.10 12.55
CA GLU A 3 8.39 -17.76 12.20
C GLU A 3 7.58 -16.70 12.93
N GLN A 4 8.19 -16.11 13.96
CA GLN A 4 7.61 -14.97 14.65
C GLN A 4 7.63 -13.77 13.70
N LYS A 5 6.47 -13.49 13.06
CA LYS A 5 6.24 -12.25 12.32
C LYS A 5 6.52 -11.07 13.23
N ILE A 6 7.68 -10.43 13.05
CA ILE A 6 8.08 -9.21 13.74
C ILE A 6 7.03 -8.13 13.42
N LYS A 7 6.10 -7.91 14.33
CA LYS A 7 5.08 -6.86 14.21
C LYS A 7 5.79 -5.52 14.40
N LYS A 8 6.08 -4.84 13.29
CA LYS A 8 6.63 -3.48 13.31
C LYS A 8 5.53 -2.55 13.82
N PRO A 9 5.77 -1.76 14.89
CA PRO A 9 4.76 -0.84 15.40
C PRO A 9 4.44 0.19 14.32
N ALA A 10 3.15 0.39 14.09
CA ALA A 10 2.63 1.38 13.18
C ALA A 10 1.70 2.30 13.96
N LYS A 11 1.87 3.61 13.78
CA LYS A 11 1.04 4.63 14.41
C LYS A 11 0.16 5.23 13.34
N SER A 12 -1.15 5.14 13.50
CA SER A 12 -2.09 5.95 12.73
C SER A 12 -1.95 7.40 13.21
N CYS A 13 -1.45 8.29 12.35
CA CYS A 13 -1.56 9.72 12.62
C CYS A 13 -2.80 10.23 11.88
N TYR A 14 -3.87 10.31 12.66
CA TYR A 14 -5.06 11.15 12.49
C TYR A 14 -6.01 10.93 11.31
N ASP A 15 -5.58 10.27 10.24
CA ASP A 15 -6.43 9.69 9.17
C ASP A 15 -5.52 9.03 8.11
N HIS A 16 -4.22 9.31 8.18
CA HIS A 16 -3.20 8.73 7.32
C HIS A 16 -2.46 7.57 7.99
N LEU A 17 -2.32 6.49 7.23
CA LEU A 17 -1.33 5.43 7.44
C LEU A 17 0.08 6.00 7.21
N GLY A 18 0.58 6.72 8.21
CA GLY A 18 1.89 7.35 8.19
C GLY A 18 3.02 6.47 8.76
N GLY A 19 4.26 6.91 8.55
CA GLY A 19 5.45 6.26 9.09
C GLY A 19 5.88 5.01 8.31
N LYS A 20 6.64 4.12 8.98
CA LYS A 20 7.27 2.96 8.33
C LYS A 20 6.27 1.98 7.72
N LEU A 21 5.05 1.88 8.28
CA LEU A 21 4.01 1.03 7.71
C LEU A 21 3.45 1.59 6.41
N GLY A 22 3.19 2.91 6.35
CA GLY A 22 2.74 3.58 5.13
C GLY A 22 3.74 3.42 3.99
N ALA A 23 5.04 3.61 4.26
CA ALA A 23 6.11 3.40 3.29
C ALA A 23 6.14 1.94 2.76
N LEU A 24 6.04 0.95 3.66
CA LEU A 24 6.04 -0.47 3.26
C LEU A 24 4.81 -0.86 2.44
N LEU A 25 3.62 -0.32 2.78
CA LEU A 25 2.40 -0.55 2.01
C LEU A 25 2.50 0.09 0.63
N MET A 26 3.01 1.32 0.56
CA MET A 26 3.25 2.05 -0.68
C MET A 26 4.22 1.29 -1.59
N GLU A 27 5.36 0.84 -1.07
CA GLU A 27 6.31 -0.01 -1.83
C GLU A 27 5.61 -1.26 -2.36
N LYS A 28 4.78 -1.92 -1.53
CA LYS A 28 4.06 -3.12 -1.96
C LYS A 28 2.97 -2.85 -2.99
N PHE A 29 2.30 -1.70 -2.94
CA PHE A 29 1.32 -1.30 -3.96
C PHE A 29 1.99 -0.97 -5.29
N ILE A 30 3.18 -0.37 -5.27
CA ILE A 30 4.00 -0.16 -6.47
C ILE A 30 4.48 -1.50 -7.04
N GLU A 31 5.02 -2.38 -6.19
CA GLU A 31 5.53 -3.70 -6.58
C GLU A 31 4.43 -4.60 -7.17
N LYS A 32 3.20 -4.50 -6.63
CA LYS A 32 2.02 -5.19 -7.20
C LYS A 32 1.47 -4.55 -8.47
N GLY A 33 1.94 -3.35 -8.82
CA GLY A 33 1.45 -2.55 -9.94
C GLY A 33 0.06 -2.00 -9.73
N TRP A 34 -0.36 -1.81 -8.46
CA TRP A 34 -1.65 -1.21 -8.11
C TRP A 34 -1.61 0.31 -8.19
N ILE A 35 -0.45 0.90 -7.89
CA ILE A 35 -0.19 2.33 -8.05
C ILE A 35 1.09 2.53 -8.86
N ALA A 36 1.14 3.61 -9.64
CA ALA A 36 2.31 3.97 -10.44
C ALA A 36 2.49 5.50 -10.48
N LYS A 37 3.66 5.93 -10.94
CA LYS A 37 3.96 7.34 -11.27
C LYS A 37 4.03 7.50 -12.78
N GLU A 38 3.66 8.67 -13.29
CA GLU A 38 3.76 8.93 -14.74
C GLU A 38 5.22 9.16 -15.14
N SER A 39 6.01 9.72 -14.22
CA SER A 39 7.43 9.95 -14.38
C SER A 39 8.17 9.81 -13.05
N SER A 40 9.46 9.47 -13.10
CA SER A 40 10.31 9.25 -11.92
C SER A 40 10.41 10.49 -11.01
N GLY A 41 10.17 11.69 -11.55
CA GLY A 41 10.17 12.96 -10.81
C GLY A 41 8.82 13.33 -10.17
N ASP A 42 7.77 12.56 -10.43
CA ASP A 42 6.43 12.94 -10.00
C ASP A 42 6.20 12.72 -8.50
N LYS A 43 5.45 13.65 -7.90
CA LYS A 43 5.08 13.60 -6.47
C LYS A 43 3.76 12.86 -6.26
N TYR A 44 3.00 12.67 -7.33
CA TYR A 44 1.71 12.01 -7.28
C TYR A 44 1.80 10.57 -7.76
N PHE A 45 0.98 9.73 -7.14
CA PHE A 45 0.74 8.36 -7.57
C PHE A 45 -0.67 8.29 -8.09
N PHE A 46 -0.85 7.56 -9.18
CA PHE A 46 -2.18 7.20 -9.68
C PHE A 46 -2.43 5.73 -9.46
N ILE A 47 -3.71 5.38 -9.32
CA ILE A 47 -4.15 3.99 -9.25
C ILE A 47 -4.24 3.46 -10.68
N THR A 48 -3.58 2.35 -10.95
CA THR A 48 -3.64 1.68 -12.26
C THR A 48 -4.99 0.97 -12.43
N ASP A 49 -5.32 0.56 -13.65
CA ASP A 49 -6.51 -0.25 -13.89
C ASP A 49 -6.52 -1.54 -13.05
N LYS A 50 -5.35 -2.20 -12.97
CA LYS A 50 -5.13 -3.36 -12.08
C LYS A 50 -5.38 -3.02 -10.61
N GLY A 51 -4.92 -1.86 -10.15
CA GLY A 51 -5.19 -1.39 -8.79
C GLY A 51 -6.68 -1.22 -8.52
N GLN A 52 -7.42 -0.61 -9.46
CA GLN A 52 -8.87 -0.41 -9.33
C GLN A 52 -9.64 -1.73 -9.24
N GLN A 53 -9.28 -2.72 -10.07
CA GLN A 53 -9.88 -4.05 -10.02
C GLN A 53 -9.62 -4.72 -8.67
N GLU A 54 -8.37 -4.69 -8.20
CA GLU A 54 -7.96 -5.34 -6.97
C GLU A 54 -8.55 -4.66 -5.72
N PHE A 55 -8.69 -3.33 -5.71
CA PHE A 55 -9.38 -2.60 -4.64
C PHE A 55 -10.88 -2.84 -4.65
N SER A 56 -11.49 -3.00 -5.83
CA SER A 56 -12.91 -3.33 -5.97
C SER A 56 -13.23 -4.75 -5.51
N ASN A 57 -12.29 -5.69 -5.69
CA ASN A 57 -12.42 -7.08 -5.27
C ASN A 57 -12.31 -7.27 -3.74
N GLN A 58 -11.91 -6.25 -2.98
CA GLN A 58 -11.75 -6.34 -1.51
C GLN A 58 -13.08 -6.23 -0.74
N LYS A 59 -14.22 -6.10 -1.43
CA LYS A 59 -15.56 -6.15 -0.81
C LYS A 59 -15.91 -7.49 -0.13
N ASN A 60 -14.97 -8.45 -0.11
CA ASN A 60 -15.19 -9.80 0.41
C ASN A 60 -14.58 -10.07 1.80
N TYR A 61 -14.12 -9.06 2.54
CA TYR A 61 -13.85 -9.20 3.98
C TYR A 61 -15.15 -8.99 4.77
N LYS A 62 -16.00 -10.04 4.82
CA LYS A 62 -17.01 -10.21 5.88
C LYS A 62 -16.36 -10.88 7.08
#